data_AF-A0A6G3XT91-F1
#
_entry.id   AF-A0A6G3XT91-F1
#
_cell.length_a   1.000
_cell.length_b   1.000
_cell.length_c   1.000
_cell.angle_alpha   90.00
_cell.angle_beta   90.00
_cell.angle_gamma   90.00
#
_symmetry.space_group_name_H-M   'P 1'
#
loop_
_entity.id
_entity.type
_entity.pdbx_description
1 polymer ?
#
loop_
_entity_poly.entity_id
_entity_poly.type
_entity_poly.pdbx_seq_one_letter_code
_entity_poly.pdbx_strand_id
1 'polypeptide(L)'
;LGVILDVVHNHLGPSGNHLPAFGPYFTDTHHTPWGAAVNLDAPGSDEVRAFLLGSALAWLRDYRLDGLRLDAVHALADTRALTFLEELSTAVDALAVELGRPLGLIAESDLCDPRTTTPRTAGGLGLHAQWNDDFHHAL
;
A
#
# COMPACT_ATOMS: atom_id res chain seq x y z
N LEU A 1 -22.65 3.66 8.67
CA LEU A 1 -22.06 3.14 7.41
C LEU A 1 -20.57 3.43 7.47
N GLY A 2 -19.73 2.47 7.11
CA GLY A 2 -18.28 2.71 6.99
C GLY A 2 -17.93 3.21 5.59
N VAL A 3 -16.85 3.97 5.46
CA VAL A 3 -16.33 4.49 4.19
C VAL A 3 -14.91 3.99 3.96
N ILE A 4 -14.68 3.35 2.81
CA ILE A 4 -13.37 2.87 2.37
C ILE A 4 -12.97 3.68 1.14
N LEU A 5 -11.73 4.19 1.14
CA LEU A 5 -11.16 4.91 -0.01
C LEU A 5 -10.24 3.99 -0.80
N ASP A 6 -10.39 4.00 -2.12
CA ASP A 6 -9.43 3.40 -3.04
C ASP A 6 -8.21 4.32 -3.19
N VAL A 7 -7.01 3.81 -2.92
CA VAL A 7 -5.76 4.57 -3.00
C VAL A 7 -4.75 3.86 -3.90
N VAL A 8 -4.06 4.67 -4.70
CA VAL A 8 -3.02 4.22 -5.61
C VAL A 8 -1.65 4.59 -5.04
N HIS A 9 -0.87 3.58 -4.67
CA HIS A 9 0.50 3.75 -4.17
C HIS A 9 1.56 3.09 -5.06
N ASN A 10 1.16 2.34 -6.10
CA ASN A 10 2.09 1.58 -6.94
C ASN A 10 2.63 2.40 -8.14
N HIS A 11 1.92 3.44 -8.58
CA HIS A 11 2.35 4.35 -9.64
C HIS A 11 1.73 5.75 -9.47
N LEU A 12 2.15 6.71 -10.31
CA LEU A 12 1.51 8.02 -10.44
C LEU A 12 1.06 8.23 -11.89
N GLY A 13 -0.01 9.03 -12.05
CA GLY A 13 -0.56 9.36 -13.37
C GLY A 13 0.45 10.05 -14.29
N PRO A 14 0.31 9.90 -15.62
CA PRO A 14 1.31 10.32 -16.61
C PRO A 14 1.40 11.84 -16.83
N SER A 15 0.52 12.63 -16.21
CA SER A 15 0.45 14.09 -16.37
C SER A 15 0.25 14.77 -15.02
N GLY A 16 0.91 15.92 -14.83
CA GLY A 16 0.81 16.73 -13.61
C GLY A 16 1.67 16.25 -12.43
N ASN A 17 2.47 15.20 -12.60
CA ASN A 17 3.40 14.71 -11.57
C ASN A 17 4.73 15.49 -11.61
N HIS A 18 5.01 16.23 -10.54
CA HIS A 18 6.26 16.98 -10.37
C HIS A 18 7.21 16.40 -9.32
N LEU A 19 6.86 15.27 -8.68
CA LEU A 19 7.70 14.63 -7.67
C LEU A 19 9.15 14.33 -8.13
N PRO A 20 9.42 13.96 -9.40
CA PRO A 20 10.80 13.72 -9.84
C PRO A 20 11.73 14.94 -9.71
N ALA A 21 11.19 16.16 -9.66
CA ALA A 21 11.97 17.37 -9.46
C ALA A 21 12.41 17.58 -8.00
N PHE A 22 11.82 16.85 -7.05
CA PHE A 22 12.04 17.03 -5.61
C PHE A 22 12.78 15.87 -4.94
N GLY A 23 12.97 14.75 -5.63
CA GLY A 23 13.69 13.60 -5.10
C GLY A 23 13.45 12.32 -5.90
N PRO A 24 14.11 11.22 -5.50
CA PRO A 24 14.05 9.93 -6.18
C PRO A 24 12.76 9.17 -5.82
N TYR A 25 11.59 9.76 -6.07
CA TYR A 25 10.27 9.15 -5.82
C TYR A 25 10.01 7.91 -6.68
N PHE A 26 10.73 7.77 -7.78
CA PHE A 26 10.62 6.65 -8.71
C PHE A 26 11.98 5.98 -8.86
N THR A 27 11.95 4.73 -9.30
CA THR A 27 13.15 3.94 -9.54
C THR A 27 13.16 3.34 -10.94
N ASP A 28 14.36 3.17 -11.49
CA ASP A 28 14.61 2.42 -12.72
C ASP A 28 14.87 0.93 -12.44
N THR A 29 14.95 0.52 -11.16
CA THR A 29 15.17 -0.90 -10.79
C THR A 29 13.95 -1.78 -11.03
N HIS A 30 12.76 -1.17 -11.01
CA HIS A 30 11.47 -1.84 -11.13
C HIS A 30 10.58 -1.05 -12.09
N HIS A 31 9.68 -1.76 -12.78
CA HIS A 31 8.73 -1.15 -13.70
C HIS A 31 7.33 -1.69 -13.47
N THR A 32 6.33 -0.84 -13.66
CA THR A 32 4.92 -1.22 -13.60
C THR A 32 4.31 -1.13 -15.00
N PRO A 33 3.18 -1.81 -15.26
CA PRO A 33 2.42 -1.64 -16.50
C PRO A 33 1.95 -0.19 -16.75
N TRP A 34 1.90 0.65 -15.71
CA TRP A 34 1.43 2.04 -15.76
C TRP A 34 2.55 3.08 -15.82
N GLY A 35 3.82 2.65 -15.82
CA GLY A 35 4.99 3.54 -15.89
C GLY A 35 6.05 3.23 -14.82
N ALA A 36 6.79 4.27 -14.43
CA ALA A 36 7.87 4.14 -13.45
C ALA A 36 7.33 3.66 -12.10
N ALA A 37 8.00 2.67 -11.50
CA ALA A 37 7.65 2.17 -10.18
C ALA A 37 8.04 3.20 -9.10
N VAL A 38 7.24 3.27 -8.04
CA VAL A 38 7.60 4.04 -6.85
C VAL A 38 8.84 3.42 -6.20
N ASN A 39 9.77 4.26 -5.75
CA ASN A 39 11.01 3.82 -5.12
C ASN A 39 10.77 3.38 -3.67
N LEU A 40 10.66 2.06 -3.44
CA LEU A 40 10.47 1.50 -2.09
C LEU A 40 11.73 0.84 -1.52
N ASP A 41 12.73 0.51 -2.34
CA ASP A 41 13.91 -0.24 -1.94
C ASP A 41 15.26 0.27 -2.51
N ALA A 42 15.28 1.24 -3.43
CA ALA A 42 16.50 1.82 -3.99
C ALA A 42 16.99 3.03 -3.16
N PRO A 43 18.19 3.61 -3.41
CA PRO A 43 18.69 4.75 -2.65
C PRO A 43 17.69 5.92 -2.60
N GLY A 44 17.54 6.53 -1.42
CA GLY A 44 16.58 7.62 -1.18
C GLY A 44 15.11 7.19 -1.06
N SER A 45 14.83 5.89 -0.88
CA SER A 45 13.46 5.38 -0.69
C SER A 45 12.89 5.64 0.70
N ASP A 46 13.69 5.97 1.73
CA ASP A 46 13.18 6.17 3.09
C ASP A 46 12.15 7.31 3.14
N GLU A 47 12.44 8.43 2.48
CA GLU A 47 11.55 9.58 2.40
C GLU A 47 10.32 9.30 1.53
N VAL A 48 10.46 8.47 0.50
CA VAL A 48 9.36 8.06 -0.39
C VAL A 48 8.37 7.16 0.36
N ARG A 49 8.87 6.20 1.13
CA ARG A 49 8.06 5.36 2.02
C ARG A 49 7.36 6.20 3.08
N ALA A 50 8.07 7.13 3.70
CA ALA A 50 7.50 8.04 4.70
C ALA A 50 6.37 8.90 4.10
N PHE A 51 6.55 9.39 2.87
CA PHE A 51 5.50 10.12 2.15
C PHE A 51 4.24 9.26 1.93
N LEU A 52 4.39 8.03 1.43
CA LEU A 52 3.26 7.14 1.17
C LEU A 52 2.56 6.66 2.45
N LEU A 53 3.32 6.32 3.50
CA LEU A 53 2.75 6.00 4.82
C LEU A 53 1.99 7.19 5.38
N GLY A 54 2.59 8.39 5.33
CA GLY A 54 1.96 9.62 5.78
C GLY A 54 0.64 9.91 5.05
N SER A 55 0.62 9.73 3.73
CA SER A 55 -0.58 9.86 2.90
C SER A 55 -1.69 8.90 3.35
N ALA A 56 -1.37 7.61 3.51
CA ALA A 56 -2.33 6.59 3.96
C ALA A 56 -2.92 6.91 5.34
N LEU A 57 -2.06 7.25 6.30
CA LEU A 57 -2.47 7.56 7.66
C LEU A 57 -3.28 8.87 7.74
N ALA A 58 -2.96 9.87 6.90
CA ALA A 58 -3.72 11.12 6.84
C ALA A 58 -5.17 10.89 6.41
N TRP A 59 -5.41 10.03 5.41
CA TRP A 59 -6.78 9.64 5.01
C TRP A 59 -7.57 9.01 6.16
N LEU A 60 -6.94 8.13 6.93
CA LEU A 60 -7.58 7.43 8.05
C LEU A 60 -7.79 8.32 9.27
N ARG A 61 -6.82 9.19 9.59
CA ARG A 61 -6.83 10.05 10.77
C ARG A 61 -7.62 11.33 10.52
N ASP A 62 -7.25 12.09 9.50
CA ASP A 62 -7.66 13.47 9.30
C ASP A 62 -9.02 13.55 8.60
N TYR A 63 -9.28 12.62 7.67
CA TYR A 63 -10.58 12.49 6.98
C TYR A 63 -11.50 11.44 7.61
N ARG A 64 -11.03 10.77 8.67
CA ARG A 64 -11.79 9.82 9.48
C ARG A 64 -12.39 8.65 8.68
N LEU A 65 -11.75 8.23 7.60
CA LEU A 65 -12.14 7.03 6.84
C LEU A 65 -11.99 5.77 7.68
N ASP A 66 -12.75 4.72 7.36
CA ASP A 66 -12.77 3.46 8.10
C ASP A 66 -11.83 2.40 7.52
N GLY A 67 -11.27 2.65 6.35
CA GLY A 67 -10.26 1.81 5.75
C GLY A 67 -9.79 2.29 4.38
N LEU A 68 -8.80 1.59 3.84
CA LEU A 68 -8.27 1.80 2.50
C LEU A 68 -8.36 0.50 1.70
N ARG A 69 -8.69 0.63 0.41
CA ARG A 69 -8.43 -0.38 -0.60
C ARG A 69 -7.16 0.05 -1.35
N LEU A 70 -6.17 -0.83 -1.37
CA LEU A 70 -4.86 -0.59 -1.96
C LEU A 70 -4.84 -1.17 -3.37
N ASP A 71 -4.69 -0.30 -4.35
CA ASP A 71 -4.59 -0.65 -5.76
C ASP A 71 -3.31 -1.44 -6.07
N ALA A 72 -3.46 -2.51 -6.85
CA ALA A 72 -2.43 -3.35 -7.43
C ALA A 72 -1.19 -3.56 -6.53
N VAL A 73 -1.38 -4.17 -5.36
CA VAL A 73 -0.29 -4.30 -4.36
C VAL A 73 0.86 -5.18 -4.85
N HIS A 74 0.61 -6.04 -5.84
CA HIS A 74 1.61 -6.85 -6.52
C HIS A 74 2.60 -6.02 -7.36
N ALA A 75 2.26 -4.77 -7.69
CA ALA A 75 3.14 -3.83 -8.38
C ALA A 75 3.99 -2.96 -7.40
N LEU A 76 3.82 -3.14 -6.08
CA LEU A 76 4.68 -2.52 -5.06
C LEU A 76 5.96 -3.35 -4.89
N ALA A 77 6.92 -3.15 -5.78
CA ALA A 77 8.20 -3.83 -5.73
C ALA A 77 9.04 -3.34 -4.54
N ASP A 78 9.25 -4.22 -3.56
CA ASP A 78 10.02 -3.93 -2.36
C ASP A 78 10.75 -5.17 -1.85
N THR A 79 12.08 -5.13 -1.91
CA THR A 79 12.96 -6.22 -1.49
C THR A 79 13.56 -6.02 -0.09
N ARG A 80 13.13 -5.01 0.65
CA ARG A 80 13.59 -4.77 2.03
C ARG A 80 13.13 -5.89 2.98
N ALA A 81 13.87 -6.04 4.08
CA ALA A 81 13.54 -7.01 5.13
C ALA A 81 12.15 -6.75 5.76
N LEU A 82 11.80 -5.48 5.94
CA LEU A 82 10.46 -5.04 6.29
C LEU A 82 9.82 -4.40 5.04
N THR A 83 8.87 -5.09 4.44
CA THR A 83 8.22 -4.60 3.23
C THR A 83 7.27 -3.43 3.53
N PHE A 84 7.00 -2.59 2.54
CA PHE A 84 6.14 -1.42 2.66
C PHE A 84 4.73 -1.79 3.13
N LEU A 85 4.17 -2.89 2.64
CA LEU A 85 2.85 -3.36 3.04
C LEU A 85 2.81 -3.82 4.49
N GLU A 86 3.88 -4.46 4.98
CA GLU A 86 3.99 -4.85 6.38
C GLU A 86 4.19 -3.63 7.30
N GLU A 87 4.98 -2.64 6.86
CA GLU A 87 5.14 -1.37 7.58
C GLU A 87 3.81 -0.60 7.63
N LEU A 88 3.08 -0.52 6.51
CA LEU A 88 1.78 0.14 6.42
C LEU A 88 0.75 -0.55 7.32
N SER A 89 0.63 -1.88 7.28
CA SER A 89 -0.32 -2.58 8.15
C SER A 89 0.02 -2.36 9.62
N THR A 90 1.30 -2.33 9.98
CA THR A 90 1.76 -2.08 11.35
C THR A 90 1.40 -0.67 11.80
N ALA A 91 1.61 0.33 10.94
CA ALA A 91 1.26 1.71 11.23
C ALA A 91 -0.27 1.92 11.35
N VAL A 92 -1.06 1.25 10.51
CA VAL A 92 -2.53 1.34 10.58
C VAL A 92 -3.07 0.68 11.84
N ASP A 93 -2.52 -0.44 12.29
CA ASP A 93 -2.92 -1.06 13.56
C ASP A 93 -2.58 -0.17 14.75
N ALA A 94 -1.41 0.46 14.75
CA ALA A 94 -1.03 1.42 15.77
C ALA A 94 -1.99 2.63 15.79
N LEU A 95 -2.35 3.15 14.62
CA LEU A 95 -3.31 4.25 14.49
C LEU A 95 -4.72 3.83 14.94
N ALA A 96 -5.15 2.60 14.66
CA ALA A 96 -6.45 2.09 15.10
C ALA A 96 -6.54 2.06 16.64
N VAL A 97 -5.46 1.65 17.31
CA VAL A 97 -5.35 1.71 18.78
C VAL A 97 -5.38 3.17 19.28
N GLU A 98 -4.62 4.06 18.66
CA GLU A 98 -4.59 5.49 19.03
C GLU A 98 -5.97 6.16 18.91
N LEU A 99 -6.68 5.89 17.80
CA LEU A 99 -7.99 6.47 17.54
C LEU A 99 -9.13 5.76 18.28
N GLY A 100 -8.87 4.61 18.92
CA GLY A 100 -9.88 3.82 19.61
C GLY A 100 -10.97 3.27 18.69
N ARG A 101 -10.66 3.01 17.41
CA ARG A 101 -11.60 2.45 16.43
C ARG A 101 -10.88 1.55 15.41
N PRO A 102 -11.54 0.52 14.87
CA PRO A 102 -10.92 -0.34 13.86
C PRO A 102 -10.69 0.41 12.55
N LEU A 103 -9.61 0.07 11.85
CA LEU A 103 -9.26 0.58 10.52
C LEU A 103 -8.93 -0.62 9.61
N GLY A 104 -9.53 -0.68 8.43
CA GLY A 104 -9.33 -1.79 7.48
C GLY A 104 -8.30 -1.50 6.40
N LEU A 105 -7.55 -2.52 5.99
CA LEU A 105 -6.73 -2.51 4.77
C LEU A 105 -7.12 -3.68 3.88
N ILE A 106 -7.50 -3.39 2.64
CA ILE A 106 -7.90 -4.37 1.63
C ILE A 106 -6.93 -4.29 0.46
N ALA A 107 -6.29 -5.38 0.08
CA ALA A 107 -5.40 -5.42 -1.08
C ALA A 107 -6.16 -5.84 -2.35
N GLU A 108 -5.85 -5.21 -3.48
CA GLU A 108 -5.98 -5.85 -4.79
C GLU A 108 -4.68 -6.57 -5.14
N SER A 109 -4.73 -7.88 -5.34
CA SER A 109 -3.56 -8.71 -5.65
C SER A 109 -3.90 -9.77 -6.69
N ASP A 110 -3.04 -9.90 -7.71
CA ASP A 110 -3.15 -10.90 -8.78
C ASP A 110 -2.16 -12.07 -8.59
N LEU A 111 -1.57 -12.20 -7.39
CA LEU A 111 -0.55 -13.23 -7.11
C LEU A 111 -1.13 -14.52 -6.52
N CYS A 112 -2.40 -14.50 -6.08
CA CYS A 112 -3.02 -15.56 -5.28
C CYS A 112 -2.15 -16.02 -4.08
N ASP A 113 -1.36 -15.10 -3.53
CA ASP A 113 -0.45 -15.37 -2.41
C ASP A 113 -1.14 -15.08 -1.05
N PRO A 114 -1.38 -16.10 -0.20
CA PRO A 114 -1.99 -15.91 1.11
C PRO A 114 -1.14 -15.08 2.06
N ARG A 115 0.15 -14.85 1.77
CA ARG A 115 1.04 -14.01 2.58
C ARG A 115 0.46 -12.61 2.78
N THR A 116 -0.30 -12.10 1.81
CA THR A 116 -0.95 -10.77 1.87
C THR A 116 -1.82 -10.60 3.12
N THR A 117 -2.65 -11.61 3.42
CA THR A 117 -3.61 -11.57 4.55
C THR A 117 -3.17 -12.41 5.75
N THR A 118 -2.14 -13.24 5.60
CA THR A 118 -1.57 -14.01 6.71
C THR A 118 -1.10 -13.05 7.82
N PRO A 119 -1.34 -13.34 9.11
CA PRO A 119 -0.87 -12.50 10.20
C PRO A 119 0.65 -12.31 10.19
N ARG A 120 1.13 -11.12 10.57
CA ARG A 120 2.57 -10.82 10.68
C ARG A 120 3.31 -11.80 11.62
N THR A 121 2.66 -12.25 12.69
CA THR A 121 3.21 -13.26 13.63
C THR A 121 3.44 -14.64 13.01
N ALA A 122 2.85 -14.90 11.84
CA ALA A 122 3.02 -16.12 11.04
C ALA A 122 3.80 -15.87 9.74
N GLY A 123 4.47 -14.71 9.61
CA GLY A 123 5.29 -14.37 8.43
C GLY A 123 4.54 -13.74 7.26
N GLY A 124 3.27 -13.34 7.45
CA GLY A 124 2.50 -12.60 6.45
C GLY A 124 2.61 -11.08 6.59
N LEU A 125 1.82 -10.35 5.80
CA LEU A 125 1.81 -8.88 5.78
C LEU A 125 0.73 -8.28 6.69
N GLY A 126 -0.25 -9.08 7.13
CA GLY A 126 -1.28 -8.65 8.08
C GLY A 126 -2.33 -7.70 7.51
N LEU A 127 -2.57 -7.68 6.19
CA LEU A 127 -3.72 -6.95 5.64
C LEU A 127 -5.02 -7.71 5.97
N HIS A 128 -6.12 -6.98 6.09
CA HIS A 128 -7.38 -7.51 6.61
C HIS A 128 -8.14 -8.36 5.59
N ALA A 129 -7.98 -8.04 4.30
CA ALA A 129 -8.57 -8.80 3.20
C ALA A 129 -7.77 -8.59 1.91
N GLN A 130 -8.04 -9.45 0.94
CA GLN A 130 -7.62 -9.25 -0.45
C GLN A 130 -8.78 -9.52 -1.38
N TRP A 131 -8.80 -8.87 -2.54
CA TRP A 131 -9.63 -9.28 -3.66
C TRP A 131 -9.18 -10.64 -4.17
N ASN A 132 -10.14 -11.41 -4.68
CA ASN A 132 -9.92 -12.72 -5.28
C ASN A 132 -10.71 -12.75 -6.59
N ASP A 133 -10.01 -12.45 -7.67
CA ASP A 133 -10.61 -12.38 -9.00
C ASP A 133 -10.94 -13.75 -9.56
N ASP A 134 -10.29 -14.83 -9.08
CA ASP A 134 -10.63 -16.21 -9.48
C ASP A 134 -12.09 -16.55 -9.20
N PHE A 135 -12.66 -16.02 -8.11
CA PHE A 135 -14.09 -16.19 -7.83
C PHE A 135 -14.96 -15.50 -8.88
N HIS A 136 -14.62 -14.27 -9.28
CA HIS A 136 -15.35 -13.55 -10.33
C HIS A 136 -15.19 -14.23 -11.69
N HIS A 137 -13.99 -14.68 -12.05
CA HIS A 137 -13.70 -15.32 -13.34
C HIS A 137 -14.33 -16.71 -13.50
N ALA A 138 -14.70 -17.37 -12.40
CA ALA A 138 -15.35 -18.68 -12.41
C ALA A 138 -16.89 -18.61 -12.58
N LEU A 139 -17.49 -17.43 -12.48
CA LEU A 139 -18.94 -17.19 -12.61
C LEU A 139 -19.34 -16.86 -14.05
#